data_AF-H4F6A6-F1
#
_entry.id   AF-H4F6A6-F1
#
_cell.length_a   1.000
_cell.length_b   1.000
_cell.length_c   1.000
_cell.angle_alpha   90.00
_cell.angle_beta   90.00
_cell.angle_gamma   90.00
#
_symmetry.space_group_name_H-M   'P 1'
#
loop_
_entity.id
_entity.type
_entity.pdbx_description
1 polymer ?
#
loop_
_entity_poly.entity_id
_entity_poly.type
_entity_poly.pdbx_seq_one_letter_code
_entity_poly.pdbx_strand_id
1 'polypeptide(L)'
;IASYHDYVNQGEMNLLKGITAELMTDGGSGVLVVDDLTDTGKTALEVRQMMPKAHFACVYAKPKGVPTIDTFVTEVSQDTWIYFPWDMGFTYQEPIAKGTKG
;
A
#
# COMPACT_ATOMS: atom_id res chain seq x y z
N ILE A 1 -0.74 7.75 7.35
CA ILE A 1 0.58 7.27 7.82
C ILE A 1 1.54 7.36 6.65
N ALA A 2 2.78 7.80 6.85
CA ALA A 2 3.80 7.78 5.79
C ALA A 2 5.11 7.21 6.33
N SER A 3 5.78 6.42 5.50
CA SER A 3 7.16 6.00 5.68
C SER A 3 8.01 6.72 4.64
N TYR A 4 8.91 7.60 5.06
CA TYR A 4 9.83 8.26 4.13
C TYR A 4 10.92 7.27 3.68
N HIS A 5 11.23 7.30 2.38
CA HIS A 5 12.23 6.47 1.73
C HIS A 5 13.43 7.32 1.33
N ASP A 6 14.57 7.13 2.00
CA ASP A 6 15.86 7.24 1.33
C ASP A 6 16.27 5.81 0.97
N TYR A 7 16.65 5.54 -0.28
CA TYR A 7 16.88 4.21 -0.87
C TYR A 7 17.87 3.28 -0.12
N VAL A 8 18.46 3.75 0.99
CA VAL A 8 19.44 3.06 1.82
C VAL A 8 18.98 2.87 3.28
N ASN A 9 18.05 3.69 3.79
CA ASN A 9 17.65 3.67 5.20
C ASN A 9 16.12 3.61 5.36
N GLN A 10 15.64 2.54 5.98
CA GLN A 10 14.24 2.44 6.41
C GLN A 10 14.05 3.39 7.62
N GLY A 11 13.45 4.56 7.40
CA GLY A 11 13.22 5.57 8.45
C GLY A 11 12.13 5.19 9.46
N GLU A 12 12.01 5.99 10.53
CA GLU A 12 10.91 5.88 11.50
C GLU A 12 9.57 6.23 10.84
N MET A 13 8.50 5.49 11.19
CA MET A 13 7.16 5.74 10.66
C MET A 13 6.58 7.01 11.30
N ASN A 14 6.09 7.93 10.45
CA ASN A 14 5.49 9.17 10.93
C ASN A 14 3.98 9.20 10.65
N LEU A 15 3.20 9.44 11.71
CA LEU A 15 1.77 9.67 11.62
C LEU A 15 1.52 11.11 11.15
N LEU A 16 1.37 11.30 9.83
CA LEU A 16 1.09 12.63 9.26
C LEU A 16 -0.30 13.17 9.63
N LYS A 17 -1.28 12.28 9.75
CA LYS A 17 -2.65 12.62 10.11
C LYS A 17 -3.23 11.50 10.94
N GLY A 18 -3.68 11.84 12.15
CA GLY A 18 -4.35 10.90 13.05
C GLY A 18 -5.75 10.53 12.59
N ILE A 19 -6.28 9.49 13.22
CA ILE A 19 -7.66 9.02 13.03
C ILE A 19 -8.54 9.77 14.01
N THR A 20 -9.73 10.18 13.57
CA THR A 20 -10.68 10.88 14.45
C THR A 20 -11.16 9.95 15.56
N ALA A 21 -11.42 10.50 16.76
CA ALA A 21 -11.87 9.72 17.91
C ALA A 21 -13.15 8.93 17.64
N GLU A 22 -14.06 9.47 16.83
CA GLU A 22 -15.30 8.81 16.40
C GLU A 22 -15.05 7.47 15.70
N LEU A 23 -14.06 7.40 14.81
CA LEU A 23 -13.73 6.17 14.09
C LEU A 23 -12.98 5.15 14.96
N MET A 24 -12.35 5.60 16.04
CA MET A 24 -11.66 4.71 16.99
C MET A 24 -12.60 4.15 18.07
N THR A 25 -13.88 4.54 18.07
CA THR A 25 -14.86 4.00 19.03
C THR A 25 -14.97 2.48 18.90
N ASP A 26 -15.13 1.81 20.04
CA ASP A 26 -15.09 0.35 20.15
C ASP A 26 -13.88 -0.32 19.44
N GLY A 27 -12.73 0.38 19.39
CA GLY A 27 -11.53 -0.13 18.72
C GLY A 27 -11.65 -0.24 17.20
N GLY A 28 -12.55 0.54 16.58
CA GLY A 28 -12.78 0.55 15.13
C GLY A 28 -13.71 -0.56 14.63
N SER A 29 -14.51 -1.17 15.52
CA SER A 29 -15.52 -2.15 15.12
C SER A 29 -16.48 -1.55 14.08
N GLY A 30 -16.69 -2.26 12.97
CA GLY A 30 -17.50 -1.76 11.84
C GLY A 30 -16.77 -0.79 10.90
N VAL A 31 -15.50 -0.46 11.16
CA VAL A 31 -14.66 0.35 10.26
C VAL A 31 -13.94 -0.57 9.27
N LEU A 32 -13.93 -0.16 7.99
CA LEU A 32 -13.15 -0.76 6.92
C LEU A 32 -11.94 0.13 6.62
N VAL A 33 -10.74 -0.41 6.77
CA VAL A 33 -9.48 0.21 6.33
C VAL A 33 -9.10 -0.40 4.99
N VAL A 34 -8.91 0.43 3.97
CA VAL A 34 -8.54 0.00 2.61
C VAL A 34 -7.15 0.53 2.26
N ASP A 35 -6.33 -0.32 1.67
CA ASP A 35 -5.06 0.05 1.06
C ASP A 35 -4.88 -0.64 -0.30
N ASP A 36 -3.97 -0.15 -1.13
CA ASP A 36 -3.69 -0.76 -2.44
C ASP A 36 -2.85 -2.05 -2.32
N LEU A 37 -1.84 -2.05 -1.45
CA LEU A 37 -0.88 -3.12 -1.25
C LEU A 37 -0.40 -3.22 0.20
N THR A 38 -0.43 -4.43 0.76
CA THR A 38 0.38 -4.76 1.94
C THR A 38 1.69 -5.44 1.55
N ASP A 39 2.81 -4.71 1.70
CA ASP A 39 4.15 -5.25 1.41
C ASP A 39 4.76 -5.98 2.62
N THR A 40 5.28 -5.23 3.60
CA THR A 40 5.85 -5.78 4.84
C THR A 40 4.85 -5.78 6.00
N GLY A 41 3.65 -5.22 5.78
CA GLY A 41 2.60 -5.11 6.80
C GLY A 41 2.80 -4.00 7.85
N LYS A 42 3.92 -3.26 7.83
CA LYS A 42 4.22 -2.23 8.84
C LYS A 42 3.13 -1.16 8.96
N THR A 43 2.67 -0.61 7.84
CA THR A 43 1.59 0.39 7.82
C THR A 43 0.31 -0.16 8.43
N ALA A 44 -0.10 -1.38 8.03
CA ALA A 44 -1.29 -2.02 8.54
C ALA A 44 -1.19 -2.25 10.06
N LEU A 45 -0.05 -2.69 10.57
CA LEU A 45 0.18 -2.91 12.00
C LEU A 45 0.05 -1.61 12.81
N GLU A 46 0.54 -0.49 12.30
CA GLU A 46 0.42 0.80 12.98
C GLU A 46 -1.05 1.25 13.09
N VAL A 47 -1.82 1.14 12.00
CA VAL A 47 -3.26 1.42 12.06
C VAL A 47 -3.97 0.44 12.98
N ARG A 48 -3.57 -0.84 12.97
CA ARG A 48 -4.18 -1.90 13.81
C ARG A 48 -3.98 -1.65 15.29
N GLN A 49 -2.87 -1.03 15.71
CA GLN A 49 -2.68 -0.60 17.10
C GLN A 49 -3.72 0.42 17.55
N MET A 50 -4.13 1.32 16.65
CA MET A 50 -5.17 2.33 16.93
C MET A 50 -6.59 1.77 16.81
N MET A 51 -6.82 0.86 15.86
CA MET A 51 -8.15 0.26 15.58
C MET A 51 -8.05 -1.27 15.48
N PRO A 52 -7.90 -1.98 16.61
CA PRO A 52 -7.64 -3.41 16.62
C PRO A 52 -8.81 -4.26 16.11
N LYS A 53 -10.04 -3.74 16.11
CA LYS A 53 -11.25 -4.44 15.64
C LYS A 53 -11.71 -4.03 14.24
N ALA A 54 -11.04 -3.07 13.60
CA ALA A 54 -11.36 -2.71 12.22
C ALA A 54 -11.02 -3.86 11.26
N HIS A 55 -11.76 -3.96 10.16
CA HIS A 55 -11.46 -4.89 9.07
C HIS A 55 -10.52 -4.22 8.07
N PHE A 56 -9.44 -4.90 7.68
CA PHE A 56 -8.47 -4.36 6.75
C PHE A 56 -8.51 -5.14 5.45
N ALA A 57 -8.64 -4.42 4.34
CA ALA A 57 -8.68 -4.99 3.00
C ALA A 57 -7.62 -4.36 2.08
N CYS A 58 -6.96 -5.20 1.29
CA CYS A 58 -6.04 -4.75 0.24
C CYS A 58 -6.43 -5.28 -1.14
N VAL A 59 -6.00 -4.61 -2.21
CA VAL A 59 -6.07 -5.21 -3.55
C VAL A 59 -4.98 -6.27 -3.69
N TYR A 60 -3.75 -5.92 -3.34
CA TYR A 60 -2.59 -6.81 -3.42
C TYR A 60 -1.99 -7.11 -2.04
N ALA A 61 -1.44 -8.32 -1.87
CA ALA A 61 -0.69 -8.69 -0.68
C ALA A 61 0.60 -9.43 -1.06
N LYS A 62 1.69 -9.12 -0.37
CA LYS A 62 2.93 -9.91 -0.42
C LYS A 62 3.02 -10.85 0.79
N PRO A 63 3.76 -11.98 0.71
CA PRO A 63 3.83 -12.98 1.77
C PRO A 63 4.12 -12.42 3.17
N LYS A 64 4.97 -11.39 3.30
CA LYS A 64 5.27 -10.77 4.59
C LYS A 64 4.15 -9.89 5.13
N GLY A 65 3.32 -9.31 4.25
CA GLY A 65 2.19 -8.45 4.60
C GLY A 65 0.89 -9.22 4.84
N VAL A 66 0.74 -10.43 4.27
CA VAL A 66 -0.45 -11.28 4.41
C VAL A 66 -0.92 -11.47 5.87
N PRO A 67 -0.04 -11.73 6.87
CA PRO A 67 -0.48 -11.92 8.26
C PRO A 67 -1.12 -10.68 8.92
N THR A 68 -1.03 -9.51 8.28
CA THR A 68 -1.47 -8.22 8.84
C THR A 68 -2.78 -7.71 8.25
N ILE A 69 -3.32 -8.41 7.23
CA ILE A 69 -4.51 -8.02 6.49
C ILE A 69 -5.60 -9.09 6.63
N ASP A 70 -6.88 -8.66 6.68
CA ASP A 70 -7.99 -9.60 6.86
C ASP A 70 -8.50 -10.14 5.52
N THR A 71 -8.42 -9.35 4.46
CA THR A 71 -8.86 -9.73 3.11
C THR A 71 -7.96 -9.11 2.06
N PHE A 72 -7.64 -9.87 1.02
CA PHE A 72 -6.97 -9.35 -0.17
C PHE A 72 -7.45 -10.07 -1.43
N VAL A 73 -7.29 -9.43 -2.59
CA VAL A 73 -7.75 -9.99 -3.88
C VAL A 73 -6.68 -10.86 -4.54
N THR A 74 -5.43 -10.40 -4.56
CA THR A 74 -4.34 -11.11 -5.24
C THR A 74 -3.07 -11.09 -4.42
N GLU A 75 -2.54 -12.29 -4.14
CA GLU A 75 -1.19 -12.43 -3.61
C GLU A 75 -0.16 -12.30 -4.73
N VAL A 76 0.93 -11.57 -4.50
CA VAL A 76 2.06 -11.42 -5.42
C VAL A 76 3.36 -11.77 -4.71
N SER A 77 4.39 -12.15 -5.46
CA SER A 77 5.68 -12.50 -4.85
C SER A 77 6.31 -11.30 -4.15
N GLN A 78 7.11 -11.57 -3.11
CA GLN A 78 7.73 -10.52 -2.29
C GLN A 78 8.65 -9.58 -3.10
N ASP A 79 9.29 -10.13 -4.13
CA ASP A 79 10.21 -9.47 -5.08
C ASP A 79 9.49 -8.79 -6.26
N THR A 80 8.18 -8.93 -6.39
CA THR A 80 7.40 -8.24 -7.42
C THR A 80 7.32 -6.74 -7.13
N TRP A 81 7.66 -5.92 -8.13
CA TRP A 81 7.37 -4.49 -8.16
C TRP A 81 6.08 -4.24 -8.93
N ILE A 82 5.09 -3.61 -8.27
CA ILE A 82 3.82 -3.27 -8.90
C ILE A 82 3.89 -1.82 -9.39
N TYR A 83 3.56 -1.60 -10.67
CA TYR A 83 3.26 -0.26 -11.17
C TYR A 83 1.75 -0.05 -11.10
N PHE A 84 1.31 0.90 -10.28
CA PHE A 84 -0.11 1.21 -10.21
C PHE A 84 -0.53 2.12 -11.36
N PRO A 85 -1.81 2.07 -11.80
CA PRO A 85 -2.29 2.91 -12.89
C PRO A 85 -2.08 4.41 -12.66
N TRP A 86 -2.10 4.89 -11.40
CA TRP A 86 -1.87 6.29 -11.04
C TRP A 86 -0.38 6.70 -11.03
N ASP A 87 0.54 5.74 -11.02
CA ASP A 87 1.99 6.00 -11.18
C ASP A 87 2.38 6.07 -12.67
N MET A 88 1.47 5.65 -13.56
CA MET A 88 1.69 5.57 -15.00
C MET A 88 1.02 6.73 -15.74
N GLY A 89 1.55 7.04 -16.93
CA GLY A 89 0.97 8.03 -17.84
C GLY A 89 1.13 7.62 -19.29
N PHE A 90 0.26 8.14 -20.16
CA PHE A 90 0.40 7.96 -21.60
C PHE A 90 1.50 8.88 -22.12
N THR A 91 2.47 8.30 -22.82
CA THR A 91 3.50 9.06 -23.53
C THR A 91 3.75 8.43 -24.90
N TYR A 92 4.12 9.26 -25.88
CA TYR A 92 4.58 8.77 -27.16
C TYR A 92 5.83 7.92 -26.98
N GLN A 93 5.85 6.75 -27.60
CA GLN A 93 7.03 5.89 -27.68
C GLN A 93 7.52 5.91 -29.13
N GLU A 94 8.72 6.45 -29.34
CA GLU A 94 9.34 6.50 -30.66
C GLU A 94 9.58 5.06 -31.18
N PRO A 95 9.39 4.80 -32.48
CA PRO A 95 9.78 3.53 -33.09
C PRO A 95 11.23 3.14 -32.75
N ILE A 96 11.45 1.87 -32.43
CA ILE A 96 12.78 1.32 -32.14
C ILE A 96 13.72 1.52 -33.35
N ALA A 97 13.18 1.44 -34.57
CA ALA A 97 13.92 1.70 -35.80
C ALA A 97 13.91 3.19 -36.15
N LYS A 98 15.06 3.85 -36.01
CA LYS A 98 15.27 5.29 -36.30
C LYS A 98 15.44 5.63 -37.78
N GLY A 99 14.78 4.91 -38.68
CA GLY A 99 15.03 5.13 -40.10
C GLY A 99 14.23 4.27 -41.05
N THR A 100 12.99 4.67 -41.31
CA THR A 100 12.47 4.63 -42.67
C THR A 100 11.83 5.98 -42.96
N LYS A 101 12.54 6.83 -43.68
CA LYS A 101 11.88 7.90 -44.43
C LYS A 101 11.02 7.19 -45.48
N GLY A 102 9.71 7.34 -45.36
CA GLY A 102 8.83 7.16 -46.52
C GLY A 102 9.20 8.14 -47.63
#